data_AF-A0A945BJ65-F1
#
_entry.id   AF-A0A945BJ65-F1
#
_cell.length_a   1.000
_cell.length_b   1.000
_cell.length_c   1.000
_cell.angle_alpha   90.00
_cell.angle_beta   90.00
_cell.angle_gamma   90.00
#
_symmetry.space_group_name_H-M   'P 1'
#
loop_
_entity.id
_entity.type
_entity.pdbx_description
1 polymer ?
#
loop_
_entity_poly.entity_id
_entity_poly.type
_entity_poly.pdbx_seq_one_letter_code
_entity_poly.pdbx_strand_id
1 'polypeptide(L)'
;MRPDQTAGTLRPRLAAMKPLDQCLLYGFVDSAYLDGRDPAELCRQLCDGGADLVQLRAKGWPILDIARLAKRLSPVTAEAGVRLVINDHPEL
;
A
#
# COMPACT_ATOMS: atom_id res chain seq x y z
N MET A 1 -2.08 -45.08 -14.85
CA MET A 1 -2.90 -44.21 -14.00
C MET A 1 -1.97 -43.18 -13.37
N ARG A 2 -1.97 -41.94 -13.86
CA ARG A 2 -1.16 -40.82 -13.32
C ARG A 2 -2.11 -39.96 -12.46
N PRO A 3 -1.71 -39.52 -11.26
CA PRO A 3 -2.58 -38.69 -10.45
C PRO A 3 -2.69 -37.28 -11.05
N ASP A 4 -3.93 -36.81 -10.99
CA ASP A 4 -4.46 -35.47 -11.19
C ASP A 4 -3.52 -34.36 -10.69
N GLN A 5 -3.10 -33.48 -11.61
CA GLN A 5 -2.50 -32.18 -11.30
C GLN A 5 -3.63 -31.17 -11.12
N THR A 6 -4.10 -31.04 -9.89
CA THR A 6 -5.03 -29.98 -9.50
C THR A 6 -4.26 -28.66 -9.48
N ALA A 7 -4.69 -27.72 -10.34
CA ALA A 7 -4.17 -26.37 -10.42
C ALA A 7 -4.38 -25.64 -9.07
N GLY A 8 -3.36 -25.67 -8.23
CA GLY A 8 -3.26 -24.78 -7.08
C GLY A 8 -3.08 -23.36 -7.59
N THR A 9 -4.07 -22.49 -7.36
CA THR A 9 -3.95 -21.05 -7.61
C THR A 9 -2.74 -20.52 -6.85
N LEU A 10 -1.64 -20.28 -7.57
CA LEU A 10 -0.44 -19.66 -7.02
C LEU A 10 -0.84 -18.29 -6.49
N ARG A 11 -0.88 -18.12 -5.17
CA ARG A 11 -0.97 -16.79 -4.57
C ARG A 11 0.25 -16.00 -5.07
N PRO A 12 0.08 -14.84 -5.70
CA PRO A 12 1.21 -14.04 -6.13
C PRO A 12 2.10 -13.77 -4.91
N ARG A 13 3.39 -14.07 -5.06
CA ARG A 13 4.37 -13.83 -4.01
C ARG A 13 4.56 -12.33 -3.93
N LEU A 14 4.14 -11.72 -2.82
CA LEU A 14 4.35 -10.31 -2.55
C LEU A 14 5.85 -9.98 -2.68
N ALA A 15 6.17 -8.82 -3.23
CA ALA A 15 7.56 -8.39 -3.34
C ALA A 15 8.18 -8.24 -1.94
N ALA A 16 9.46 -8.57 -1.82
CA ALA A 16 10.17 -8.46 -0.55
C ALA A 16 10.34 -6.98 -0.18
N MET A 17 9.93 -6.63 1.04
CA MET A 17 10.04 -5.27 1.54
C MET A 17 11.44 -4.99 2.07
N LYS A 18 11.97 -3.79 1.82
CA LYS A 18 13.26 -3.38 2.38
C LYS A 18 13.24 -3.35 3.93
N PRO A 19 14.38 -3.66 4.57
CA PRO A 19 14.61 -3.31 5.98
C PRO A 19 14.45 -1.81 6.20
N LEU A 20 13.87 -1.40 7.34
CA LEU A 20 13.55 0.01 7.60
C LEU A 20 14.78 0.93 7.62
N ASP A 21 15.93 0.43 8.07
CA ASP A 21 17.21 1.14 8.10
C ASP A 21 17.84 1.32 6.69
N GLN A 22 17.27 0.68 5.68
CA GLN A 22 17.67 0.77 4.27
C GLN A 22 16.65 1.53 3.42
N CYS A 23 15.54 1.97 4.01
CA CYS A 23 14.57 2.80 3.32
C CYS A 23 15.10 4.23 3.17
N LEU A 24 15.02 4.78 1.97
CA LEU A 24 15.55 6.11 1.62
C LEU A 24 14.44 7.09 1.20
N LEU A 25 13.39 6.61 0.54
CA LEU A 25 12.30 7.46 0.06
C LEU A 25 10.98 7.15 0.78
N TYR A 26 10.45 8.15 1.50
CA TYR A 26 9.16 8.06 2.20
C TYR A 26 8.14 9.01 1.57
N GLY A 27 7.18 8.45 0.82
CA GLY A 27 6.11 9.19 0.17
C GLY A 27 4.83 9.30 1.00
N PHE A 28 3.95 10.22 0.61
CA PHE A 28 2.68 10.47 1.30
C PHE A 28 1.51 10.47 0.31
N VAL A 29 0.47 9.70 0.63
CA VAL A 29 -0.88 9.90 0.09
C VAL A 29 -1.61 10.78 1.09
N ASP A 30 -1.63 12.08 0.82
CA ASP A 30 -2.18 13.09 1.72
C ASP A 30 -3.51 13.63 1.20
N SER A 31 -4.56 13.53 2.01
CA SER A 31 -5.91 13.96 1.63
C SER A 31 -6.01 15.46 1.31
N ALA A 32 -5.10 16.29 1.84
CA ALA A 32 -5.05 17.72 1.55
C ALA A 32 -4.47 18.03 0.16
N TYR A 33 -3.77 17.08 -0.48
CA TYR A 33 -3.04 17.30 -1.73
C TYR A 33 -3.48 16.37 -2.88
N LEU A 34 -4.62 15.70 -2.75
CA LEU A 34 -5.12 14.82 -3.80
C LEU A 34 -5.53 15.58 -5.06
N ASP A 35 -6.16 16.75 -4.91
CA ASP A 35 -6.64 17.58 -6.03
C ASP A 35 -7.45 16.78 -7.06
N GLY A 36 -8.40 15.97 -6.57
CA GLY A 36 -9.25 15.11 -7.40
C GLY A 36 -8.59 13.84 -7.94
N ARG A 37 -7.28 13.62 -7.73
CA ARG A 37 -6.58 12.39 -8.14
C ARG A 37 -7.08 11.19 -7.33
N ASP A 38 -7.15 10.03 -7.98
CA ASP A 38 -7.44 8.78 -7.28
C ASP A 38 -6.27 8.42 -6.33
N PRO A 39 -6.52 8.26 -5.02
CA PRO A 39 -5.47 7.93 -4.06
C PRO A 39 -4.72 6.62 -4.37
N ALA A 40 -5.41 5.62 -4.92
CA ALA A 40 -4.78 4.33 -5.24
C ALA A 40 -3.83 4.46 -6.44
N GLU A 41 -4.20 5.27 -7.43
CA GLU A 41 -3.33 5.62 -8.54
C GLU A 41 -2.11 6.44 -8.10
N LEU A 42 -2.32 7.45 -7.26
CA LEU A 42 -1.20 8.20 -6.67
C LEU A 42 -0.25 7.28 -5.89
N CYS A 43 -0.80 6.33 -5.13
CA CYS A 43 -0.01 5.34 -4.40
C CYS A 43 0.80 4.43 -5.34
N ARG A 44 0.22 3.96 -6.45
CA ARG A 44 0.96 3.21 -7.48
C ARG A 44 2.11 4.04 -8.04
N GLN A 45 1.86 5.28 -8.43
CA GLN A 45 2.89 6.17 -8.97
C GLN A 45 4.02 6.44 -7.97
N LEU A 46 3.73 6.55 -6.67
CA LEU A 46 4.76 6.64 -5.63
C LEU A 46 5.61 5.36 -5.56
N CYS A 47 4.97 4.18 -5.61
CA CYS A 47 5.67 2.90 -5.61
C CYS A 47 6.55 2.74 -6.85
N ASP A 48 6.00 2.99 -8.04
CA ASP A 48 6.73 2.93 -9.32
C ASP A 48 7.87 3.96 -9.38
N GLY A 49 7.70 5.09 -8.70
CA GLY A 49 8.72 6.13 -8.52
C GLY A 49 9.82 5.76 -7.52
N GLY A 50 9.76 4.59 -6.89
CA GLY A 50 10.80 4.07 -6.00
C GLY A 50 10.63 4.43 -4.53
N ALA A 51 9.42 4.79 -4.08
CA ALA A 51 9.15 4.95 -2.66
C ALA A 51 9.35 3.62 -1.91
N ASP A 52 10.04 3.66 -0.77
CA ASP A 52 10.24 2.50 0.10
C ASP A 52 9.15 2.40 1.18
N LEU A 53 8.58 3.55 1.53
CA LEU A 53 7.40 3.68 2.38
C LEU A 53 6.39 4.64 1.75
N VAL A 54 5.11 4.38 1.98
CA VAL A 54 4.01 5.28 1.68
C VAL A 54 3.18 5.47 2.96
N GLN A 55 2.96 6.72 3.35
CA GLN A 55 2.07 7.06 4.45
C GLN A 55 0.70 7.47 3.92
N LEU A 56 -0.37 6.89 4.46
CA LEU A 56 -1.71 7.45 4.34
C LEU A 56 -1.89 8.51 5.43
N ARG A 57 -2.02 9.77 5.00
CA ARG A 57 -2.27 10.92 5.88
C ARG A 57 -3.59 11.56 5.53
N ALA A 58 -4.60 11.35 6.37
CA ALA A 58 -5.97 11.83 6.13
C ALA A 58 -6.51 12.59 7.35
N LYS A 59 -5.93 13.77 7.64
CA LYS A 59 -6.29 14.55 8.84
C LYS A 59 -7.76 14.97 8.81
N GLY A 60 -8.44 14.77 9.93
CA GLY A 60 -9.84 15.15 10.11
C GLY A 60 -10.85 14.28 9.35
N TRP A 61 -10.40 13.23 8.65
CA TRP A 61 -11.31 12.28 8.01
C TRP A 61 -11.94 11.34 9.05
N PRO A 62 -13.17 10.85 8.82
CA PRO A 62 -13.74 9.78 9.64
C PRO A 62 -12.88 8.52 9.58
N ILE A 63 -12.65 7.87 10.73
CA ILE A 63 -11.82 6.67 10.84
C ILE A 63 -12.23 5.54 9.86
N LEU A 64 -13.53 5.39 9.61
CA LEU A 64 -14.04 4.40 8.65
C LEU A 64 -13.64 4.71 7.21
N ASP A 65 -13.50 5.99 6.85
CA ASP A 65 -13.03 6.41 5.52
C ASP A 65 -11.53 6.17 5.37
N ILE A 66 -10.78 6.43 6.43
CA ILE A 66 -9.35 6.12 6.51
C ILE A 66 -9.14 4.62 6.36
N ALA A 67 -9.89 3.79 7.10
CA ALA A 67 -9.82 2.33 7.02
C ALA A 67 -10.20 1.81 5.62
N ARG A 68 -11.23 2.38 4.99
CA ARG A 68 -11.63 2.03 3.62
C ARG A 68 -10.51 2.35 2.62
N LEU A 69 -9.89 3.52 2.74
CA LEU A 69 -8.79 3.91 1.87
C LEU A 69 -7.54 3.06 2.14
N ALA A 70 -7.17 2.83 3.40
CA ALA A 70 -6.06 1.95 3.78
C ALA A 70 -6.20 0.55 3.16
N LYS A 71 -7.40 -0.04 3.19
CA LYS A 71 -7.69 -1.32 2.54
C LYS A 71 -7.49 -1.29 1.03
N ARG A 72 -7.75 -0.15 0.37
CA ARG A 72 -7.49 0.02 -1.07
C ARG A 72 -6.00 0.16 -1.38
N LEU A 73 -5.23 0.81 -0.50
CA LEU A 73 -3.79 1.03 -0.69
C LEU A 73 -2.95 -0.20 -0.33
N SER A 74 -3.37 -0.98 0.66
CA SER A 74 -2.66 -2.16 1.15
C SER A 74 -2.20 -3.13 0.04
N PRO A 75 -3.07 -3.60 -0.89
CA PRO A 75 -2.63 -4.48 -1.96
C PRO A 75 -1.62 -3.80 -2.90
N VAL A 76 -1.81 -2.52 -3.23
CA VAL A 76 -0.88 -1.75 -4.08
C VAL A 76 0.53 -1.74 -3.49
N THR A 77 0.65 -1.36 -2.23
CA THR A 77 1.95 -1.30 -1.55
C THR A 77 2.56 -2.69 -1.36
N ALA A 78 1.73 -3.70 -1.06
CA ALA A 78 2.21 -5.07 -0.81
C ALA A 78 2.74 -5.72 -2.09
N GLU A 79 2.06 -5.52 -3.22
CA GLU A 79 2.52 -6.00 -4.53
C GLU A 79 3.85 -5.35 -4.94
N ALA A 80 4.04 -4.07 -4.61
CA ALA A 80 5.27 -3.33 -4.90
C ALA A 80 6.42 -3.54 -3.88
N GLY A 81 6.17 -4.23 -2.76
CA GLY A 81 7.18 -4.42 -1.70
C GLY A 81 7.43 -3.15 -0.89
N VAL A 82 6.47 -2.23 -0.88
CA VAL A 82 6.51 -0.93 -0.20
C VAL A 82 5.75 -1.00 1.12
N ARG A 83 6.25 -0.34 2.17
CA ARG A 83 5.55 -0.30 3.47
C ARG A 83 4.44 0.73 3.47
N LEU A 84 3.23 0.31 3.83
CA LEU A 84 2.13 1.23 4.13
C LEU A 84 2.16 1.61 5.61
N VAL A 85 2.10 2.91 5.90
CA VAL A 85 1.97 3.47 7.25
C VAL A 85 0.66 4.26 7.35
N ILE A 86 -0.11 4.06 8.41
CA ILE A 86 -1.32 4.84 8.68
C ILE A 86 -1.00 5.90 9.73
N ASN A 87 -1.15 7.18 9.38
CA ASN A 87 -0.83 8.29 10.27
C ASN A 87 -1.88 8.46 11.37
N ASP A 88 -1.45 8.72 12.62
CA ASP A 88 -2.27 9.08 13.80
C ASP A 88 -3.37 8.09 14.24
N HIS A 89 -3.49 6.91 13.60
CA HIS A 89 -4.52 5.90 13.88
C HIS A 89 -3.92 4.51 14.16
N PRO A 90 -3.27 4.29 15.32
CA PRO A 90 -2.67 3.00 15.69
C PRO A 90 -3.69 1.85 15.85
N GLU A 91 -4.98 2.17 15.96
CA GLU A 91 -6.08 1.21 16.06
C GLU A 91 -6.48 0.57 14.71
N LEU A 92 -5.95 1.06 13.58
CA LEU A 92 -6.28 0.61 12.22
C LEU A 92 -5.32 -0.45 11.65
#